data_AF-A0A2A5D9K3-F1
#
_entry.id   AF-A0A2A5D9K3-F1
#
_cell.length_a   1.000
_cell.length_b   1.000
_cell.length_c   1.000
_cell.angle_alpha   90.00
_cell.angle_beta   90.00
_cell.angle_gamma   90.00
#
_symmetry.space_group_name_H-M   'P 1'
#
loop_
_entity.id
_entity.type
_entity.pdbx_description
1 polymer ?
#
loop_
_entity_poly.entity_id
_entity_poly.type
_entity_poly.pdbx_seq_one_letter_code
_entity_poly.pdbx_strand_id
1 'polypeptide(L)'
;MPACGRSEAAYQTPGPAAQIHLEGRRAWTGGQAGGPYLLVEEMSLPAHANAMIGGEEELFRFTFSIAEDTRLLRVQLMDDATGSGLGLVVVNGNLYRPLGDPPEEVDARARLYWNGVTRGVQDYLPQDSQSTRSTYLLAAENAPPVASSATLQWQRGALTIELSARSWSEPQRRAYLDAPAEFKDE
;
A
#
# COMPACT_ATOMS: atom_id res chain seq x y z
N MET A 1 -7.21 65.95 -24.58
CA MET A 1 -8.24 65.68 -23.56
C MET A 1 -9.37 64.90 -24.22
N PRO A 2 -9.93 63.81 -23.66
CA PRO A 2 -9.42 62.79 -22.70
C PRO A 2 -9.23 61.40 -23.39
N ALA A 3 -8.14 60.67 -23.15
CA ALA A 3 -7.95 59.63 -22.12
C ALA A 3 -8.90 58.41 -22.22
N CYS A 4 -8.58 57.45 -23.12
CA CYS A 4 -9.05 56.07 -23.01
C CYS A 4 -8.12 55.31 -22.08
N GLY A 5 -8.48 55.25 -20.80
CA GLY A 5 -7.97 54.24 -19.88
C GLY A 5 -9.07 53.23 -19.60
N ARG A 6 -8.82 51.94 -19.86
CA ARG A 6 -9.30 50.84 -19.03
C ARG A 6 -8.78 49.48 -19.50
N SER A 7 -7.93 48.93 -18.63
CA SER A 7 -7.90 47.53 -18.24
C SER A 7 -7.36 46.53 -19.26
N GLU A 8 -6.03 46.49 -19.36
CA GLU A 8 -5.35 45.20 -19.48
C GLU A 8 -5.80 44.33 -18.31
N ALA A 9 -6.64 43.33 -18.60
CA ALA A 9 -6.81 42.20 -17.70
C ALA A 9 -5.45 41.53 -17.62
N ALA A 10 -4.70 41.86 -16.56
CA ALA A 10 -3.51 41.14 -16.18
C ALA A 10 -3.88 39.66 -16.16
N TYR A 11 -3.29 38.89 -17.08
CA TYR A 11 -3.22 37.46 -16.95
C TYR A 11 -2.62 37.21 -15.58
N GLN A 12 -3.46 36.84 -14.61
CA GLN A 12 -3.00 36.26 -13.37
C GLN A 12 -2.29 35.00 -13.78
N THR A 13 -0.97 35.08 -13.86
CA THR A 13 -0.08 33.94 -13.88
C THR A 13 -0.55 33.05 -12.73
N PRO A 14 -0.95 31.79 -12.99
CA PRO A 14 -1.24 30.88 -11.90
C PRO A 14 0.00 30.88 -11.01
N GLY A 15 -0.16 31.31 -9.76
CA GLY A 15 0.88 31.18 -8.75
C GLY A 15 1.38 29.73 -8.72
N PRO A 16 2.62 29.50 -8.27
CA PRO A 16 3.25 28.20 -8.34
C PRO A 16 2.25 27.15 -7.88
N ALA A 17 1.94 26.22 -8.78
CA ALA A 17 1.02 25.14 -8.60
C ALA A 17 1.09 24.69 -7.15
N ALA A 18 -0.07 24.67 -6.48
CA ALA A 18 -0.22 24.07 -5.17
C ALA A 18 0.68 22.85 -5.14
N GLN A 19 1.81 22.97 -4.43
CA GLN A 19 2.67 21.85 -4.14
C GLN A 19 1.80 21.01 -3.23
N ILE A 20 0.95 20.18 -3.84
CA ILE A 20 0.40 19.00 -3.20
C ILE A 20 1.65 18.36 -2.64
N HIS A 21 1.85 18.50 -1.33
CA HIS A 21 2.86 17.76 -0.63
C HIS A 21 2.61 16.32 -1.06
N LEU A 22 3.48 15.81 -1.94
CA LEU A 22 3.53 14.40 -2.27
C LEU A 22 4.04 13.77 -0.98
N GLU A 23 3.16 13.68 0.03
CA GLU A 23 3.42 12.98 1.27
C GLU A 23 3.87 11.60 0.85
N GLY A 24 5.15 11.31 1.12
CA GLY A 24 5.71 10.01 0.80
C GLY A 24 4.85 8.95 1.48
N ARG A 25 4.39 7.97 0.72
CA ARG A 25 3.68 6.83 1.27
C ARG A 25 4.61 6.15 2.27
N ARG A 26 4.08 5.90 3.46
CA ARG A 26 4.80 5.16 4.48
C ARG A 26 4.86 3.70 4.07
N ALA A 27 6.08 3.21 3.90
CA ALA A 27 6.35 1.87 3.41
C ALA A 27 7.40 1.20 4.29
N TRP A 28 7.42 -0.13 4.28
CA TRP A 28 8.48 -0.94 4.87
C TRP A 28 8.93 -1.99 3.88
N THR A 29 10.23 -2.13 3.73
CA THR A 29 10.81 -3.03 2.74
C THR A 29 11.89 -3.89 3.35
N GLY A 30 12.00 -5.10 2.85
CA GLY A 30 13.06 -6.02 3.21
C GLY A 30 12.98 -7.26 2.34
N GLY A 31 14.02 -8.08 2.39
CA GLY A 31 14.07 -9.30 1.64
C GLY A 31 15.22 -10.18 2.08
N GLN A 32 15.38 -11.29 1.37
CA GLN A 32 16.48 -12.20 1.56
C GLN A 32 17.03 -12.58 0.19
N ALA A 33 18.36 -12.54 0.02
CA ALA A 33 19.02 -13.00 -1.18
C ALA A 33 18.60 -14.45 -1.53
N GLY A 34 18.09 -14.66 -2.75
CA GLY A 34 17.55 -15.95 -3.21
C GLY A 34 16.21 -16.34 -2.56
N GLY A 35 15.56 -15.43 -1.85
CA GLY A 35 14.26 -15.59 -1.19
C GLY A 35 13.28 -14.47 -1.54
N PRO A 36 12.20 -14.32 -0.75
CA PRO A 36 11.17 -13.33 -1.04
C PRO A 36 11.63 -11.91 -0.71
N TYR A 37 11.14 -10.95 -1.50
CA TYR A 37 11.22 -9.52 -1.20
C TYR A 37 9.83 -8.99 -0.88
N LEU A 38 9.76 -8.02 0.04
CA LEU A 38 8.52 -7.49 0.56
C LEU A 38 8.44 -5.97 0.46
N LEU A 39 7.26 -5.49 0.08
CA LEU A 39 6.81 -4.13 0.33
C LEU A 39 5.56 -4.20 1.20
N VAL A 40 5.61 -3.55 2.36
CA VAL A 40 4.47 -3.36 3.25
C VAL A 40 4.08 -1.89 3.26
N GLU A 41 2.80 -1.59 3.08
CA GLU A 41 2.27 -0.23 3.08
C GLU A 41 1.11 -0.13 4.07
N GLU A 42 1.11 0.91 4.89
CA GLU A 42 -0.04 1.22 5.74
C GLU A 42 -1.14 1.83 4.86
N MET A 43 -2.34 1.25 4.89
CA MET A 43 -3.49 1.88 4.28
C MET A 43 -3.90 3.05 5.17
N SER A 44 -3.84 4.26 4.61
CA SER A 44 -4.28 5.49 5.27
C SER A 44 -5.32 6.20 4.42
N LEU A 45 -6.37 6.72 5.04
CA LEU A 45 -7.28 7.67 4.41
C LEU A 45 -6.47 8.93 4.04
N PRO A 46 -6.52 9.42 2.79
CA PRO A 46 -5.96 10.72 2.50
C PRO A 46 -6.69 11.76 3.36
N ALA A 47 -5.93 12.59 4.08
CA ALA A 47 -6.45 13.59 5.03
C ALA A 47 -7.40 14.62 4.39
N HIS A 48 -7.49 14.66 3.06
CA HIS A 48 -8.36 15.52 2.28
C HIS A 48 -9.07 14.73 1.16
N ALA A 49 -9.95 13.79 1.55
CA ALA A 49 -10.83 13.05 0.64
C ALA A 49 -11.98 13.94 0.09
N ASN A 50 -11.64 14.88 -0.80
CA ASN A 50 -12.60 15.68 -1.57
C ASN A 50 -12.63 15.30 -3.06
N ALA A 51 -11.98 14.21 -3.46
CA ALA A 51 -12.07 13.68 -4.82
C ALA A 51 -12.84 12.36 -4.80
N MET A 52 -14.00 12.34 -5.47
CA MET A 52 -14.80 11.13 -5.73
C MET A 52 -14.02 10.11 -6.59
N ILE A 53 -13.13 9.35 -5.96
CA ILE A 53 -12.73 8.01 -6.39
C ILE A 53 -12.56 7.22 -5.11
N GLY A 54 -13.54 6.36 -4.80
CA GLY A 54 -13.58 5.54 -3.60
C GLY A 54 -12.25 4.84 -3.38
N GLY A 55 -11.50 5.27 -2.36
CA GLY A 55 -10.19 4.71 -2.06
C GLY A 55 -10.32 3.24 -1.66
N GLU A 56 -9.29 2.45 -1.89
CA GLU A 56 -9.28 1.03 -1.51
C GLU A 56 -9.57 0.86 -0.01
N GLU A 57 -9.06 1.75 0.85
CA GLU A 57 -9.40 1.74 2.29
C GLU A 57 -10.87 2.08 2.56
N GLU A 58 -11.47 3.03 1.83
CA GLU A 58 -12.89 3.37 1.99
C GLU A 58 -13.79 2.18 1.67
N LEU A 59 -13.42 1.40 0.65
CA LEU A 59 -14.11 0.15 0.34
C LEU A 59 -14.02 -0.83 1.54
N PHE A 60 -12.86 -0.94 2.20
CA PHE A 60 -12.73 -1.75 3.41
C PHE A 60 -13.55 -1.23 4.60
N ARG A 61 -13.55 0.09 4.84
CA ARG A 61 -14.31 0.68 5.96
C ARG A 61 -15.81 0.61 5.74
N PHE A 62 -16.29 0.96 4.55
CA PHE A 62 -17.72 1.16 4.28
C PHE A 62 -18.39 -0.06 3.65
N THR A 63 -17.74 -0.74 2.70
CA THR A 63 -18.33 -1.91 2.04
C THR A 63 -18.14 -3.18 2.87
N PHE A 64 -16.97 -3.33 3.49
CA PHE A 64 -16.67 -4.50 4.31
C PHE A 64 -16.84 -4.29 5.81
N SER A 65 -17.30 -3.11 6.23
CA SER A 65 -17.56 -2.77 7.64
C SER A 65 -16.37 -3.05 8.57
N ILE A 66 -15.13 -2.89 8.07
CA ILE A 66 -13.93 -3.01 8.91
C ILE A 66 -13.89 -1.83 9.88
N ALA A 67 -13.95 -2.12 11.18
CA ALA A 67 -13.99 -1.14 12.26
C ALA A 67 -12.81 -0.15 12.19
N GLU A 68 -13.05 1.14 12.46
CA GLU A 68 -12.05 2.22 12.29
C GLU A 68 -10.76 2.04 13.10
N ASP A 69 -10.84 1.32 14.23
CA ASP A 69 -9.73 0.95 15.10
C ASP A 69 -8.89 -0.23 14.56
N THR A 70 -9.36 -0.90 13.51
CA THR A 70 -8.61 -1.94 12.81
C THR A 70 -7.62 -1.30 11.87
N ARG A 71 -6.33 -1.61 12.03
CA ARG A 71 -5.28 -1.14 11.14
C ARG A 71 -5.09 -2.12 9.99
N LEU A 72 -4.88 -1.59 8.79
CA LEU A 72 -4.74 -2.36 7.57
C LEU A 72 -3.35 -2.16 6.97
N LEU A 73 -2.66 -3.27 6.67
CA LEU A 73 -1.38 -3.28 5.99
C LEU A 73 -1.50 -4.04 4.68
N ARG A 74 -1.15 -3.39 3.58
CA ARG A 74 -0.96 -4.06 2.29
C ARG A 74 0.42 -4.68 2.26
N VAL A 75 0.50 -5.96 1.92
CA VAL A 75 1.76 -6.67 1.74
C VAL A 75 1.87 -7.13 0.29
N GLN A 76 2.93 -6.70 -0.38
CA GLN A 76 3.32 -7.17 -1.71
C GLN A 76 4.53 -8.08 -1.55
N LEU A 77 4.34 -9.36 -1.87
CA LEU A 77 5.36 -10.38 -1.87
C LEU A 77 5.86 -10.58 -3.30
N MET A 78 7.15 -10.41 -3.51
CA MET A 78 7.82 -10.60 -4.79
C MET A 78 8.72 -11.83 -4.72
N ASP A 79 8.77 -12.57 -5.83
CA ASP A 79 9.65 -13.73 -6.02
C ASP A 79 9.37 -14.88 -5.03
N ASP A 80 8.10 -15.23 -4.84
CA ASP A 80 7.67 -16.36 -4.00
C ASP A 80 7.92 -17.70 -4.70
N ALA A 81 9.18 -18.09 -4.84
CA ALA A 81 9.60 -19.37 -5.40
C ALA A 81 9.05 -20.58 -4.61
N THR A 82 8.59 -20.36 -3.39
CA THR A 82 8.25 -21.42 -2.41
C THR A 82 6.78 -21.84 -2.37
N GLY A 83 5.86 -21.14 -3.03
CA GLY A 83 4.47 -21.58 -3.14
C GLY A 83 3.68 -21.54 -1.82
N SER A 84 2.76 -20.58 -1.75
CA SER A 84 1.60 -20.48 -0.84
C SER A 84 1.89 -20.08 0.62
N GLY A 85 1.75 -18.78 0.89
CA GLY A 85 1.49 -18.25 2.22
C GLY A 85 1.95 -16.81 2.40
N LEU A 86 1.01 -15.91 2.74
CA LEU A 86 1.21 -14.50 3.07
C LEU A 86 2.19 -14.26 4.23
N GLY A 87 2.44 -15.26 5.09
CA GLY A 87 3.12 -15.02 6.36
C GLY A 87 2.31 -14.05 7.24
N LEU A 88 2.94 -13.53 8.27
CA LEU A 88 2.36 -12.58 9.23
C LEU A 88 3.30 -11.39 9.40
N VAL A 89 2.75 -10.22 9.73
CA VAL A 89 3.55 -9.03 10.05
C VAL A 89 3.43 -8.72 11.53
N VAL A 90 4.55 -8.51 12.20
CA VAL A 90 4.63 -8.13 13.61
C VAL A 90 5.14 -6.69 13.72
N VAL A 91 4.40 -5.86 14.45
CA VAL A 91 4.70 -4.45 14.68
C VAL A 91 4.57 -4.13 16.15
N ASN A 92 5.68 -3.85 16.84
CA ASN A 92 5.69 -3.54 18.27
C ASN A 92 4.92 -4.58 19.12
N GLY A 93 5.01 -5.86 18.76
CA GLY A 93 4.29 -6.96 19.41
C GLY A 93 2.84 -7.18 18.95
N ASN A 94 2.29 -6.28 18.11
CA ASN A 94 0.97 -6.48 17.49
C ASN A 94 1.11 -7.32 16.23
N LEU A 95 0.25 -8.33 16.11
CA LEU A 95 0.27 -9.28 15.01
C LEU A 95 -0.80 -8.94 13.99
N TYR A 96 -0.36 -8.64 12.77
CA TYR A 96 -1.20 -8.40 11.62
C TYR A 96 -1.42 -9.73 10.88
N ARG A 97 -2.69 -10.09 10.72
CA ARG A 97 -3.12 -11.39 10.16
C ARG A 97 -3.93 -11.18 8.88
N PRO A 98 -3.99 -12.19 7.97
CA PRO A 98 -4.91 -12.13 6.84
C PRO A 98 -6.32 -11.85 7.35
N LEU A 99 -7.09 -11.06 6.60
CA LEU A 99 -8.51 -10.92 6.90
C LEU A 99 -9.18 -12.30 6.86
N GLY A 100 -10.17 -12.48 7.74
CA GLY A 100 -10.94 -13.72 7.84
C GLY A 100 -11.90 -13.91 6.68
N ASP A 101 -13.01 -14.62 6.94
CA ASP A 101 -14.06 -14.77 5.95
C ASP A 101 -14.73 -13.41 5.64
N PRO A 102 -15.15 -13.18 4.38
CA PRO A 102 -15.89 -11.98 4.02
C PRO A 102 -17.22 -11.92 4.78
N PRO A 103 -17.67 -10.72 5.18
CA PRO A 103 -18.99 -10.55 5.82
C PRO A 103 -20.11 -11.18 4.98
N GLU A 104 -21.19 -11.63 5.62
CA GLU A 104 -22.27 -12.36 4.93
C GLU A 104 -23.05 -11.46 3.96
N GLU A 105 -23.13 -10.16 4.29
CA GLU A 105 -23.94 -9.16 3.60
C GLU A 105 -23.29 -8.61 2.32
N VAL A 106 -22.04 -8.99 2.03
CA VAL A 106 -21.30 -8.48 0.87
C VAL A 106 -21.72 -9.21 -0.40
N ASP A 107 -21.89 -8.45 -1.49
CA ASP A 107 -22.26 -9.02 -2.78
C ASP A 107 -21.17 -9.93 -3.37
N ALA A 108 -21.52 -10.70 -4.40
CA ALA A 108 -20.62 -11.67 -5.02
C ALA A 108 -19.33 -11.03 -5.59
N ARG A 109 -19.40 -9.78 -6.10
CA ARG A 109 -18.25 -9.09 -6.67
C ARG A 109 -17.29 -8.62 -5.58
N ALA A 110 -17.84 -8.03 -4.52
CA ALA A 110 -17.07 -7.61 -3.34
C ALA A 110 -16.43 -8.83 -2.66
N ARG A 111 -17.15 -9.96 -2.60
CA ARG A 111 -16.62 -11.25 -2.10
C ARG A 111 -15.44 -11.77 -2.93
N LEU A 112 -15.48 -11.66 -4.26
CA LEU A 112 -14.33 -12.02 -5.11
C LEU A 112 -13.12 -11.14 -4.82
N TYR A 113 -13.32 -9.84 -4.67
CA TYR A 113 -12.24 -8.91 -4.34
C TYR A 113 -11.65 -9.20 -2.95
N TRP A 114 -12.49 -9.41 -1.93
CA TRP A 114 -12.07 -9.85 -0.58
C TRP A 114 -11.23 -11.14 -0.62
N ASN A 115 -11.73 -12.16 -1.32
CA ASN A 115 -11.02 -13.42 -1.47
C ASN A 115 -9.68 -13.24 -2.19
N GLY A 116 -9.61 -12.33 -3.17
CA GLY A 116 -8.38 -11.97 -3.84
C GLY A 116 -7.36 -11.40 -2.86
N VAL A 117 -7.72 -10.34 -2.13
CA VAL A 117 -6.78 -9.66 -1.21
C VAL A 117 -6.39 -10.51 0.00
N THR A 118 -7.19 -11.50 0.39
CA THR A 118 -6.87 -12.41 1.51
C THR A 118 -5.98 -13.57 1.09
N ARG A 119 -6.21 -14.11 -0.11
CA ARG A 119 -5.49 -15.29 -0.63
C ARG A 119 -4.26 -14.94 -1.46
N GLY A 120 -4.09 -13.66 -1.78
CA GLY A 120 -3.04 -13.16 -2.65
C GLY A 120 -3.58 -12.98 -4.06
N VAL A 121 -3.74 -11.73 -4.49
CA VAL A 121 -3.96 -11.42 -5.91
C VAL A 121 -2.61 -11.53 -6.59
N GLN A 122 -2.47 -12.46 -7.52
CA GLN A 122 -1.32 -12.44 -8.41
C GLN A 122 -1.51 -11.30 -9.40
N ASP A 123 -0.58 -10.35 -9.38
CA ASP A 123 -0.54 -9.34 -10.42
C ASP A 123 -0.04 -9.99 -11.71
N TYR A 124 -0.73 -9.72 -12.81
CA TYR A 124 -0.25 -10.08 -14.14
C TYR A 124 0.98 -9.23 -14.45
N LEU A 125 2.15 -9.77 -14.13
CA LEU A 125 3.42 -9.24 -14.60
C LEU A 125 3.54 -9.50 -16.11
N PRO A 126 4.29 -8.66 -16.86
CA PRO A 126 4.57 -8.92 -18.27
C PRO A 126 5.11 -10.34 -18.44
N GLN A 127 4.75 -11.05 -19.53
CA GLN A 127 5.11 -12.46 -19.76
C GLN A 127 6.62 -12.76 -19.67
N ASP A 128 7.46 -11.73 -19.76
CA ASP A 128 8.92 -11.82 -19.73
C ASP A 128 9.49 -11.71 -18.29
N SER A 129 8.66 -11.43 -17.28
CA SER A 129 9.08 -11.42 -15.88
C SER A 129 9.18 -12.86 -15.34
N GLN A 130 10.38 -13.24 -14.92
CA GLN A 130 10.59 -14.48 -14.14
C GLN A 130 10.11 -14.32 -12.68
N SER A 131 9.77 -13.10 -12.28
CA SER A 131 9.27 -12.78 -10.95
C SER A 131 7.78 -13.06 -10.81
N THR A 132 7.35 -13.51 -9.64
CA THR A 132 5.93 -13.56 -9.25
C THR A 132 5.66 -12.43 -8.27
N ARG A 133 4.50 -11.78 -8.38
CA ARG A 133 4.05 -10.77 -7.40
C ARG A 133 2.67 -11.12 -6.89
N SER A 134 2.55 -11.22 -5.57
CA SER A 134 1.29 -11.47 -4.87
C SER A 134 0.99 -10.34 -3.90
N THR A 135 -0.21 -9.77 -4.00
CA THR A 135 -0.67 -8.69 -3.11
C THR A 135 -1.69 -9.22 -2.12
N TYR A 136 -1.50 -8.87 -0.87
CA TYR A 136 -2.32 -9.30 0.24
C TYR A 136 -2.69 -8.14 1.17
N LEU A 137 -3.75 -8.34 1.94
CA LEU A 137 -4.18 -7.42 2.98
C LEU A 137 -4.17 -8.10 4.36
N LEU A 138 -3.45 -7.48 5.28
CA LEU A 138 -3.39 -7.87 6.68
C LEU A 138 -4.10 -6.86 7.56
N ALA A 139 -4.66 -7.33 8.67
CA ALA A 139 -5.35 -6.51 9.65
C ALA A 139 -4.86 -6.80 11.08
N ALA A 140 -4.88 -5.77 11.91
CA ALA A 140 -4.75 -5.89 13.36
C ALA A 140 -5.80 -5.02 14.04
N GLU A 141 -6.66 -5.63 14.84
CA GLU A 141 -7.66 -4.94 15.66
C GLU A 141 -6.99 -4.22 16.82
N ASN A 142 -7.46 -3.02 17.16
CA ASN A 142 -6.97 -2.22 18.28
C ASN A 142 -5.45 -1.90 18.23
N ALA A 143 -4.83 -2.01 17.06
CA ALA A 143 -3.41 -1.75 16.91
C ALA A 143 -3.13 -0.23 16.95
N PRO A 144 -2.12 0.21 17.73
CA PRO A 144 -1.71 1.61 17.73
C PRO A 144 -1.19 2.01 16.34
N PRO A 145 -1.23 3.32 16.00
CA PRO A 145 -0.59 3.80 14.78
C PRO A 145 0.86 3.37 14.70
N VAL A 146 1.29 2.93 13.52
CA VAL A 146 2.68 2.52 13.32
C VAL A 146 3.55 3.77 13.26
N ALA A 147 4.64 3.82 14.02
CA ALA A 147 5.57 4.94 13.95
C ALA A 147 6.28 4.97 12.59
N SER A 148 6.52 6.16 12.02
CA SER A 148 7.21 6.31 10.73
C SER A 148 8.60 5.68 10.67
N SER A 149 9.24 5.48 11.81
CA SER A 149 10.58 4.88 11.94
C SER A 149 10.53 3.47 12.53
N ALA A 150 9.35 2.88 12.70
CA ALA A 150 9.24 1.53 13.26
C ALA A 150 9.85 0.52 12.30
N THR A 151 10.57 -0.45 12.84
CA THR A 151 10.95 -1.65 12.10
C THR A 151 9.83 -2.67 12.22
N LEU A 152 9.47 -3.33 11.11
CA LEU A 152 8.51 -4.44 11.15
C LEU A 152 9.24 -5.77 10.99
N GLN A 153 8.59 -6.84 11.42
CA GLN A 153 9.06 -8.19 11.13
C GLN A 153 8.00 -8.92 10.32
N TRP A 154 8.41 -9.50 9.20
CA TRP A 154 7.60 -10.45 8.47
C TRP A 154 8.05 -11.86 8.78
N GLN A 155 7.10 -12.75 9.06
CA GLN A 155 7.36 -14.11 9.50
C GLN A 155 6.56 -15.12 8.68
N ARG A 156 7.22 -16.19 8.22
CA ARG A 156 6.59 -17.33 7.55
C ARG A 156 7.28 -18.63 7.95
N GLY A 157 6.62 -19.43 8.78
CA GLY A 157 7.24 -20.63 9.36
C GLY A 157 8.46 -20.23 10.19
N ALA A 158 9.64 -20.76 9.85
CA ALA A 158 10.90 -20.39 10.48
C ALA A 158 11.59 -19.16 9.87
N LEU A 159 11.12 -18.69 8.70
CA LEU A 159 11.69 -17.53 8.02
C LEU A 159 11.22 -16.24 8.70
N THR A 160 12.16 -15.38 9.08
CA THR A 160 11.90 -14.02 9.58
C THR A 160 12.70 -13.02 8.77
N ILE A 161 12.02 -12.00 8.25
CA ILE A 161 12.63 -10.90 7.47
C ILE A 161 12.34 -9.60 8.21
N GLU A 162 13.39 -8.84 8.47
CA GLU A 162 13.28 -7.49 9.01
C GLU A 162 12.92 -6.51 7.91
N LEU A 163 11.94 -5.64 8.16
CA LEU A 163 11.47 -4.63 7.21
C LEU A 163 11.82 -3.24 7.72
N SER A 164 12.65 -2.55 6.95
CA SER A 164 13.09 -1.19 7.25
C SER A 164 12.09 -0.16 6.75
N ALA A 165 11.81 0.85 7.57
CA ALA A 165 10.94 1.95 7.20
C ALA A 165 11.52 2.75 6.02
N ARG A 166 10.65 3.10 5.08
CA ARG A 166 10.92 3.91 3.91
C ARG A 166 9.81 4.95 3.75
N SER A 167 10.15 6.07 3.13
CA SER A 167 9.19 7.07 2.67
C SER A 167 9.36 7.23 1.18
N TRP A 168 8.35 6.83 0.40
CA TRP A 168 8.45 6.77 -1.05
C TRP A 168 7.37 7.57 -1.75
N SER A 169 7.78 8.23 -2.82
CA SER A 169 6.87 8.72 -3.85
C SER A 169 6.34 7.55 -4.71
N GLU A 170 5.24 7.76 -5.43
CA GLU A 170 4.69 6.75 -6.34
C GLU A 170 5.71 6.26 -7.40
N PRO A 171 6.56 7.11 -8.00
CA PRO A 171 7.63 6.64 -8.90
C PRO A 171 8.65 5.71 -8.21
N GLN A 172 9.05 6.01 -6.97
CA GLN A 172 9.98 5.15 -6.20
C GLN A 172 9.33 3.81 -5.85
N ARG A 173 8.06 3.85 -5.43
CA ARG A 173 7.24 2.65 -5.20
C ARG A 173 7.19 1.76 -6.44
N ARG A 174 6.89 2.35 -7.60
CA ARG A 174 6.83 1.61 -8.87
C ARG A 174 8.19 1.04 -9.26
N ALA A 175 9.25 1.83 -9.17
CA ALA A 175 10.61 1.38 -9.46
C ALA A 175 11.00 0.17 -8.60
N TYR A 176 10.66 0.17 -7.31
CA TYR A 176 10.92 -0.96 -6.43
C TYR A 176 10.11 -2.21 -6.81
N LEU A 177 8.84 -2.04 -7.14
CA LEU A 177 7.95 -3.16 -7.49
C LEU A 177 8.28 -3.79 -8.84
N ASP A 178 8.82 -3.01 -9.76
CA ASP A 178 9.19 -3.45 -11.11
C ASP A 178 10.67 -3.86 -11.21
N ALA A 179 11.48 -3.56 -10.19
CA ALA A 179 12.87 -4.01 -10.13
C ALA A 179 12.93 -5.54 -9.98
N PRO A 180 13.86 -6.21 -10.69
CA PRO A 180 14.17 -7.61 -10.42
C PRO A 180 14.67 -7.81 -8.99
N ALA A 181 14.44 -9.00 -8.43
CA ALA A 181 14.84 -9.38 -7.07
C ALA A 181 16.31 -9.06 -6.76
N GLU A 182 17.20 -9.28 -7.72
CA GLU A 182 18.66 -9.12 -7.59
C GLU A 182 19.13 -7.67 -7.36
N PHE A 183 18.27 -6.67 -7.58
CA PHE A 183 18.60 -5.24 -7.43
C PHE A 183 17.96 -4.58 -6.20
N LYS A 184 17.35 -5.35 -5.30
CA LYS A 184 16.60 -4.80 -4.15
C LYS A 184 17.44 -4.62 -2.87
N ASP A 185 18.70 -5.06 -2.89
CA ASP A 185 19.64 -5.04 -1.76
C ASP A 185 20.77 -3.99 -1.90
N GLU A 186 20.79 -3.17 -2.96
CA GLU A 186 21.73 -2.04 -3.15
C GLU A 186 21.21 -0.71 -2.55
#